data_AF-A0A5C5VY54-F1
#
_entry.id   AF-A0A5C5VY54-F1
#
_cell.length_a   1.000
_cell.length_b   1.000
_cell.length_c   1.000
_cell.angle_alpha   90.00
_cell.angle_beta   90.00
_cell.angle_gamma   90.00
#
_symmetry.space_group_name_H-M   'P 1'
#
loop_
_entity.id
_entity.type
_entity.pdbx_description
1 polymer ?
#
loop_
_entity_poly.entity_id
_entity_poly.type
_entity_poly.pdbx_seq_one_letter_code
_entity_poly.pdbx_strand_id
1 'polypeptide(L)' 'MLKVSPGDNLLPVPTAVEKAIGFRPHPTTCSRWTRQGVRGVRLQVVMVGGRPRTTERAVIEFVEAQTAATAPSMNA' A
#
# COMPACT_ATOMS: atom_id res chain seq x y z
N MET A 1 -9.56 -3.97 -2.81
CA MET A 1 -9.77 -2.74 -3.62
C MET A 1 -9.99 -1.60 -2.66
N LEU A 2 -9.39 -0.44 -2.88
CA LEU A 2 -9.49 0.68 -1.94
C LEU A 2 -10.92 1.24 -1.94
N LYS A 3 -11.54 1.34 -0.76
CA LYS A 3 -12.80 2.06 -0.59
C LYS A 3 -12.49 3.54 -0.39
N VAL A 4 -12.98 4.38 -1.29
CA VAL A 4 -12.74 5.84 -1.27
C VAL A 4 -13.94 6.53 -0.62
N SER A 5 -13.67 7.45 0.29
CA SER A 5 -14.65 8.30 0.95
C SER A 5 -14.41 9.77 0.61
N PRO A 6 -15.43 10.64 0.69
CA PRO A 6 -15.24 12.08 0.58
C PRO A 6 -14.16 12.58 1.56
N GLY A 7 -13.23 13.40 1.06
CA GLY A 7 -12.09 13.90 1.84
C GLY A 7 -10.81 13.05 1.76
N ASP A 8 -10.86 11.86 1.17
CA ASP A 8 -9.64 11.06 0.98
C ASP A 8 -8.67 11.74 -0.01
N ASN A 9 -7.41 11.89 0.42
CA ASN A 9 -6.35 12.41 -0.43
C ASN A 9 -5.74 11.31 -1.30
N LEU A 10 -6.19 11.22 -2.56
CA LEU A 10 -5.74 10.20 -3.51
C LEU A 10 -4.41 10.59 -4.18
N LEU A 11 -3.34 9.96 -3.72
CA LEU A 11 -1.97 10.23 -4.16
C LEU A 11 -1.46 9.15 -5.12
N PRO A 12 -0.50 9.46 -6.01
CA PRO A 12 0.26 8.43 -6.71
C PRO A 12 0.93 7.51 -5.70
N VAL A 13 0.95 6.21 -5.97
CA VAL A 13 1.47 5.20 -5.02
C VAL A 13 2.85 5.55 -4.45
N PRO A 14 3.87 5.92 -5.24
CA PRO A 14 5.19 6.26 -4.67
C PRO A 14 5.14 7.47 -3.74
N THR A 15 4.32 8.47 -4.06
CA THR A 15 4.16 9.67 -3.23
C THR A 15 3.39 9.38 -1.96
N ALA A 16 2.36 8.54 -2.01
CA ALA A 16 1.64 8.11 -0.81
C ALA A 16 2.58 7.36 0.16
N VAL A 17 3.44 6.50 -0.37
CA VAL A 17 4.41 5.76 0.45
C VAL A 17 5.46 6.69 1.04
N GLU A 18 6.01 7.60 0.25
CA GLU A 18 6.97 8.60 0.73
C GLU A 18 6.41 9.45 1.87
N LYS A 19 5.14 9.89 1.76
CA LYS A 19 4.50 10.64 2.84
C LYS A 19 4.20 9.80 4.08
N ALA A 20 3.74 8.56 3.88
CA ALA A 20 3.35 7.70 4.99
C ALA A 20 4.55 7.21 5.82
N ILE A 21 5.69 6.88 5.19
CA ILE A 21 6.83 6.23 5.86
C ILE A 21 8.19 6.92 5.62
N GLY A 22 8.23 8.07 4.96
CA GLY A 22 9.46 8.84 4.73
C GLY A 22 10.41 8.27 3.67
N PHE A 23 10.04 7.19 2.99
CA PHE A 23 10.84 6.54 1.95
C PHE A 23 10.06 6.42 0.64
N ARG A 24 10.68 6.78 -0.48
CA ARG A 24 10.09 6.67 -1.82
C ARG A 24 10.58 5.40 -2.53
N PRO A 25 9.73 4.36 -2.69
CA PRO A 25 10.13 3.14 -3.39
C PRO A 25 10.26 3.35 -4.89
N HIS A 26 11.03 2.48 -5.54
CA HIS A 26 11.10 2.42 -7.00
C HIS A 26 9.71 2.13 -7.62
N PRO A 27 9.37 2.69 -8.80
CA PRO A 27 8.08 2.45 -9.45
C PRO A 27 7.74 0.96 -9.67
N THR A 28 8.73 0.13 -10.00
CA THR A 28 8.54 -1.32 -10.14
C THR A 28 8.10 -1.98 -8.84
N THR A 29 8.64 -1.55 -7.69
CA THR A 29 8.23 -2.04 -6.37
C THR A 29 6.78 -1.67 -6.08
N CYS A 30 6.39 -0.43 -6.40
CA CYS A 30 5.00 0.02 -6.27
C CYS A 30 4.05 -0.79 -7.17
N SER A 31 4.45 -1.05 -8.42
CA SER A 31 3.69 -1.90 -9.35
C SER A 31 3.53 -3.33 -8.81
N ARG A 32 4.60 -3.90 -8.24
CA ARG A 32 4.56 -5.22 -7.61
C ARG A 32 3.61 -5.24 -6.41
N TRP A 33 3.70 -4.29 -5.49
CA TRP A 33 2.83 -4.25 -4.30
C TRP A 33 1.35 -4.12 -4.64
N THR A 34 1.02 -3.39 -5.70
CA THR A 34 -0.37 -3.20 -6.14
C THR A 34 -0.91 -4.40 -6.94
N ARG A 35 -0.09 -5.01 -7.80
CA ARG A 35 -0.51 -6.12 -8.67
C ARG A 35 -0.39 -7.50 -8.03
N GLN A 36 0.71 -7.77 -7.35
CA GLN A 36 1.06 -9.08 -6.79
C GLN A 36 1.04 -9.07 -5.26
N GLY A 37 1.40 -7.94 -4.66
CA GLY A 37 1.59 -7.84 -3.21
C GLY A 37 2.95 -8.36 -2.76
N VAL A 38 3.09 -8.54 -1.46
CA VAL A 38 4.25 -9.10 -0.77
C VAL A 38 3.76 -9.83 0.47
N ARG A 39 4.29 -11.04 0.73
CA ARG A 39 3.87 -11.87 1.88
C ARG A 39 2.34 -12.06 1.96
N GLY A 40 1.69 -12.26 0.82
CA GLY A 40 0.22 -12.43 0.74
C GLY A 40 -0.59 -11.14 0.90
N VAL A 41 0.03 -10.00 1.22
CA VAL A 41 -0.65 -8.71 1.42
C VAL A 41 -0.49 -7.84 0.17
N ARG A 42 -1.57 -7.25 -0.31
CA ARG A 42 -1.59 -6.35 -1.48
C ARG A 42 -1.92 -4.93 -1.06
N LEU A 43 -1.19 -3.96 -1.61
CA LEU A 43 -1.50 -2.54 -1.38
C LEU A 43 -2.80 -2.19 -2.09
N GLN A 44 -3.76 -1.67 -1.34
CA GLN A 44 -5.05 -1.27 -1.88
C GLN A 44 -4.94 0.01 -2.70
N VAL A 45 -5.49 -0.03 -3.90
CA VAL A 45 -5.55 1.11 -4.82
C VAL A 45 -6.93 1.27 -5.44
N VAL A 46 -7.18 2.48 -5.92
CA VAL A 46 -8.26 2.82 -6.85
C VAL A 46 -7.64 3.29 -8.17
N MET A 47 -8.30 3.02 -9.29
CA MET A 47 -7.85 3.48 -10.60
C MET A 47 -8.48 4.83 -10.92
N VAL A 48 -7.67 5.85 -11.18
CA VAL A 48 -8.11 7.19 -11.59
C VAL A 48 -7.41 7.55 -12.90
N GLY A 49 -8.17 7.69 -13.98
CA GLY A 49 -7.61 7.96 -15.31
C GLY A 49 -6.58 6.92 -15.76
N GLY A 50 -6.81 5.64 -15.45
CA GLY A 50 -5.90 4.54 -15.78
C GLY A 50 -4.64 4.45 -14.92
N ARG A 51 -4.48 5.31 -13.90
CA ARG A 51 -3.33 5.29 -12.99
C ARG A 51 -3.76 4.88 -11.58
N PRO A 52 -3.01 3.98 -10.91
CA PRO A 52 -3.33 3.58 -9.54
C PRO A 52 -3.06 4.74 -8.57
N ARG A 53 -4.03 4.99 -7.71
CA ARG A 53 -3.98 5.95 -6.60
C ARG A 53 -4.26 5.25 -5.29
N THR A 54 -3.67 5.76 -4.21
CA THR A 54 -3.88 5.25 -2.87
C THR A 54 -3.88 6.40 -1.86
N THR A 55 -4.20 6.10 -0.61
CA THR A 55 -4.11 7.05 0.51
C THR A 55 -2.94 6.68 1.40
N GLU A 56 -2.46 7.65 2.19
CA GLU A 56 -1.42 7.41 3.19
C GLU A 56 -1.87 6.36 4.21
N ARG A 57 -3.13 6.42 4.66
CA ARG A 57 -3.75 5.41 5.53
C ARG A 57 -3.66 3.99 4.96
N ALA A 58 -4.01 3.80 3.69
CA ALA A 58 -3.95 2.49 3.05
C ALA A 58 -2.50 1.95 2.94
N VAL A 59 -1.50 2.84 2.85
CA VAL A 59 -0.09 2.43 2.92
C VAL A 59 0.26 1.94 4.31
N ILE A 60 -0.15 2.65 5.38
CA ILE A 60 0.09 2.22 6.76
C ILE A 60 -0.55 0.85 7.02
N GLU A 61 -1.82 0.67 6.65
CA GLU A 61 -2.52 -0.62 6.77
C GLU A 61 -1.79 -1.75 6.02
N PHE A 62 -1.26 -1.44 4.83
CA PHE A 62 -0.45 -2.39 4.07
C PHE A 62 0.84 -2.78 4.79
N VAL A 63 1.57 -1.80 5.35
CA VAL A 63 2.81 -2.00 6.11
C VAL A 63 2.56 -2.84 7.37
N GLU A 64 1.51 -2.53 8.11
CA GLU A 64 1.11 -3.28 9.30
C GLU A 64 0.77 -4.73 8.96
N ALA A 65 -0.06 -4.94 7.93
CA ALA A 65 -0.46 -6.28 7.52
C ALA A 65 0.73 -7.13 7.03
N GLN A 66 1.64 -6.58 6.22
CA GLN A 66 2.83 -7.33 5.78
C GLN A 66 3.78 -7.64 6.94
N THR A 67 3.82 -6.79 7.96
CA THR A 67 4.68 -6.97 9.14
C THR A 67 4.08 -8.04 10.05
N ALA A 68 2.77 -8.01 10.29
CA ALA A 68 2.04 -9.06 11.00
C ALA A 68 2.19 -10.42 10.32
N ALA A 69 2.16 -10.47 8.98
CA ALA A 69 2.39 -11.71 8.21
C ALA A 69 3.82 -12.27 8.32
N THR A 70 4.77 -11.48 8.86
CA THR A 70 6.17 -11.90 9.06
C THR A 70 6.43 -12.34 10.49
N ALA A 71 5.61 -11.90 11.45
CA ALA A 71 5.79 -12.28 12.85
C ALA A 71 5.81 -13.82 12.94
N PRO A 72 6.90 -14.43 13.44
CA PRO A 72 6.96 -15.87 13.59
C PRO A 72 5.82 -16.27 14.54
N SER A 73 5.05 -17.28 14.14
CA SER A 73 4.16 -17.98 15.06
C SER A 73 5.00 -18.48 16.22
N MET A 74 4.94 -17.78 17.35
CA MET A 74 5.61 -18.21 18.56
C MET A 74 4.91 -19.50 18.99
N ASN A 75 5.67 -20.60 18.94
CA ASN A 75 5.23 -21.99 19.06
C ASN A 75 4.25 -22.21 20.24
N ALA A 76 3.21 -23.01 19.97
CA ALA A 76 2.49 -23.78 20.99
C ALA A 76 2.95 -25.24 20.91
#